data_AF-A0A7S1QM41-F1
#
_entry.id   AF-A0A7S1QM41-F1
#
_cell.length_a   1.000
_cell.length_b   1.000
_cell.length_c   1.000
_cell.angle_alpha   90.00
_cell.angle_beta   90.00
_cell.angle_gamma   90.00
#
_symmetry.space_group_name_H-M   'P 1'
#
loop_
_entity.id
_entity.type
_entity.pdbx_description
1 polymer ?
#
loop_
_entity_poly.entity_id
_entity_poly.type
_entity_poly.pdbx_seq_one_letter_code
_entity_poly.pdbx_strand_id
1 'polypeptide(L)'
;VVFSNRMAKINRRNDQAGLEAADRRIALLRQILDGVRFIKLSAWEESYLEVQTAQRSEESRHNRRFRTLEMANASLGRTTPPLAAMATFVTMALLGRPMEPAAVFSALSLFMTLRLPLGIVPESFVVMQSLRLSLQRIQRSLQRPDAPRVEPPDDPGLAARLSGADLAWGPGAPAV
;
A
#
# COMPACT_ATOMS: atom_id res chain seq x y z
N VAL A 1 14.70 -9.30 -15.39
CA VAL A 1 14.75 -9.05 -13.92
C VAL A 1 14.96 -7.57 -13.57
N VAL A 2 15.96 -6.88 -14.15
CA VAL A 2 16.26 -5.46 -13.84
C VAL A 2 15.12 -4.48 -14.14
N PHE A 3 14.42 -4.66 -15.28
CA PHE A 3 13.31 -3.80 -15.68
C PHE A 3 12.12 -3.87 -14.70
N SER A 4 11.74 -5.08 -14.28
CA SER A 4 10.66 -5.31 -13.31
C SER A 4 10.97 -4.68 -11.95
N ASN A 5 12.21 -4.83 -11.45
CA ASN A 5 12.63 -4.20 -10.19
C ASN A 5 12.63 -2.66 -10.28
N ARG A 6 13.02 -2.10 -11.43
CA ARG A 6 13.03 -0.64 -11.63
C ARG A 6 11.61 -0.07 -11.69
N MET A 7 10.70 -0.75 -12.40
CA MET A 7 9.28 -0.38 -12.46
C MET A 7 8.60 -0.50 -11.10
N ALA A 8 8.86 -1.57 -10.36
CA ALA A 8 8.35 -1.74 -8.99
C ALA A 8 8.83 -0.62 -8.05
N LYS A 9 10.09 -0.20 -8.16
CA LYS A 9 10.65 0.91 -7.36
C LYS A 9 10.02 2.26 -7.71
N ILE A 10 9.76 2.52 -8.99
CA ILE A 10 9.07 3.74 -9.44
C ILE A 10 7.62 3.74 -8.93
N ASN A 11 6.93 2.61 -9.02
CA ASN A 11 5.53 2.53 -8.58
C ASN A 11 5.42 2.75 -7.06
N ARG A 12 6.28 2.10 -6.27
CA ARG A 12 6.36 2.32 -4.81
C ARG A 12 6.65 3.76 -4.41
N ARG A 13 7.51 4.46 -5.16
CA ARG A 13 7.81 5.88 -4.90
C ARG A 13 6.59 6.78 -5.12
N ASN A 14 5.84 6.54 -6.20
CA ASN A 14 4.63 7.32 -6.48
C ASN A 14 3.53 7.05 -5.44
N ASP A 15 3.35 5.78 -5.04
CA ASP A 15 2.43 5.37 -3.98
C ASP A 15 2.78 6.05 -2.64
N GLN A 16 4.04 5.94 -2.22
CA GLN A 16 4.53 6.57 -0.99
C GLN A 16 4.37 8.10 -1.01
N ALA A 17 4.71 8.76 -2.12
CA ALA A 17 4.52 10.21 -2.26
C ALA A 17 3.03 10.61 -2.21
N GLY A 18 2.14 9.76 -2.72
CA GLY A 18 0.69 9.94 -2.60
C GLY A 18 0.21 9.84 -1.15
N LEU A 19 0.68 8.83 -0.41
CA LEU A 19 0.37 8.65 1.02
C LEU A 19 0.88 9.83 1.86
N GLU A 20 2.12 10.27 1.63
CA GLU A 20 2.70 11.43 2.33
C GLU A 20 1.92 12.73 2.04
N ALA A 21 1.40 12.90 0.82
CA ALA A 21 0.54 14.03 0.48
C ALA A 21 -0.81 13.96 1.19
N ALA A 22 -1.41 12.77 1.29
CA ALA A 22 -2.65 12.55 2.03
C ALA A 22 -2.48 12.83 3.53
N ASP A 23 -1.36 12.42 4.14
CA ASP A 23 -1.05 12.70 5.54
C ASP A 23 -0.93 14.21 5.79
N ARG A 24 -0.24 14.94 4.90
CA ARG A 24 -0.17 16.42 4.98
C ARG A 24 -1.55 17.07 4.89
N ARG A 25 -2.42 16.60 3.98
CA ARG A 25 -3.80 17.09 3.86
C ARG A 25 -4.60 16.85 5.14
N ILE A 26 -4.48 15.67 5.72
CA ILE A 26 -5.19 15.31 6.96
C ILE A 26 -4.68 16.14 8.14
N ALA A 27 -3.36 16.34 8.23
CA ALA A 27 -2.77 17.19 9.26
C ALA A 27 -3.25 18.64 9.17
N LEU A 28 -3.29 19.21 7.96
CA LEU A 28 -3.82 20.55 7.72
C LEU A 28 -5.32 20.65 8.08
N LEU A 29 -6.11 19.65 7.70
CA LEU A 29 -7.53 19.58 8.06
C LEU A 29 -7.74 19.57 9.57
N ARG A 30 -6.90 18.86 10.34
CA ARG A 30 -6.97 18.88 11.80
C ARG A 30 -6.72 20.29 12.35
N GLN A 31 -5.69 20.97 11.87
CA GLN A 31 -5.38 22.35 12.28
C GLN A 31 -6.54 23.31 11.96
N ILE A 32 -7.18 23.16 10.80
CA ILE A 32 -8.36 23.96 10.43
C ILE A 32 -9.52 23.72 11.40
N LEU A 33 -9.78 22.46 11.76
CA LEU A 33 -10.86 22.12 12.69
C LEU A 33 -10.59 22.65 14.10
N ASP A 34 -9.35 22.52 14.58
CA ASP A 34 -8.93 23.05 15.88
C ASP A 34 -9.07 24.59 15.93
N GLY A 35 -8.83 25.27 14.82
CA GLY A 35 -8.91 26.73 14.67
C GLY A 35 -10.22 27.29 14.11
N VAL A 36 -11.26 26.47 13.92
CA VAL A 36 -12.42 26.82 13.06
C VAL A 36 -13.14 28.10 13.50
N ARG A 37 -13.25 28.35 14.81
CA ARG A 37 -13.91 29.55 15.34
C ARG A 37 -13.18 30.83 14.92
N PHE A 38 -11.85 30.83 14.97
CA PHE A 38 -11.04 31.97 14.59
C PHE A 38 -11.09 32.22 13.07
N ILE A 39 -11.07 31.16 12.27
CA ILE A 39 -11.22 31.23 10.81
C ILE A 39 -12.57 31.88 10.45
N LYS A 40 -13.65 31.46 11.12
CA LYS A 40 -14.99 32.04 10.91
C LYS A 40 -15.09 33.50 11.32
N LEU A 41 -14.51 33.88 12.45
CA LEU A 41 -14.50 35.27 12.91
C LEU A 41 -13.68 36.20 11.99
N SER A 42 -12.69 35.65 11.30
CA SER A 42 -11.79 36.41 10.41
C SER A 42 -12.22 36.39 8.94
N ALA A 43 -13.30 35.69 8.60
CA ALA A 43 -13.76 35.47 7.21
C ALA A 43 -12.66 34.90 6.29
N TRP A 44 -11.80 34.01 6.81
CA TRP A 44 -10.67 33.43 6.08
C TRP A 44 -10.98 32.12 5.36
N GLU A 45 -12.26 31.75 5.22
CA GLU A 45 -12.63 30.44 4.67
C GLU A 45 -12.11 30.21 3.25
N GLU A 46 -12.17 31.22 2.39
CA GLU A 46 -11.72 31.11 1.00
C GLU A 46 -10.21 30.86 0.92
N SER A 47 -9.42 31.58 1.71
CA SER A 47 -7.96 31.40 1.76
C SER A 47 -7.57 29.99 2.22
N TYR A 48 -8.22 29.46 3.25
CA TYR A 48 -7.97 28.08 3.70
C TYR A 48 -8.44 27.03 2.69
N LEU A 49 -9.53 27.30 1.95
CA LEU A 49 -10.03 26.42 0.91
C LEU A 49 -9.07 26.35 -0.29
N GLU A 50 -8.45 27.47 -0.67
CA GLU A 50 -7.39 27.49 -1.68
C GLU A 50 -6.19 26.62 -1.27
N VAL A 51 -5.70 26.78 -0.03
CA VAL A 51 -4.58 25.98 0.50
C VAL A 51 -4.92 24.49 0.50
N GLN A 52 -6.12 24.12 0.95
CA GLN A 52 -6.58 22.73 0.95
C GLN A 52 -6.68 22.17 -0.48
N THR A 53 -7.19 22.97 -1.42
CA THR A 53 -7.34 22.56 -2.83
C THR A 53 -5.97 22.34 -3.48
N ALA A 54 -4.98 23.19 -3.18
CA ALA A 54 -3.60 22.99 -3.62
C ALA A 54 -2.99 21.69 -3.08
N GLN A 55 -3.21 21.35 -1.79
CA GLN A 55 -2.75 20.07 -1.24
C GLN A 55 -3.45 18.87 -1.91
N ARG A 56 -4.75 18.98 -2.19
CA ARG A 56 -5.51 17.92 -2.86
C ARG A 56 -5.09 17.71 -4.32
N SER A 57 -4.72 18.77 -5.03
CA SER A 57 -4.24 18.66 -6.42
C SER A 57 -2.89 17.94 -6.48
N GLU A 58 -1.99 18.20 -5.54
CA GLU A 58 -0.73 17.49 -5.36
C GLU A 58 -0.95 15.99 -5.06
N GLU A 59 -1.83 15.66 -4.11
CA GLU A 59 -2.22 14.27 -3.81
C GLU A 59 -2.76 13.56 -5.06
N SER A 60 -3.71 14.19 -5.75
CA SER A 60 -4.33 13.67 -6.97
C SER A 60 -3.30 13.43 -8.08
N ARG A 61 -2.29 14.31 -8.23
CA ARG A 61 -1.23 14.13 -9.22
C ARG A 61 -0.40 12.86 -8.98
N HIS A 62 -0.02 12.59 -7.72
CA HIS A 62 0.73 11.38 -7.38
C HIS A 62 -0.13 10.13 -7.57
N ASN A 63 -1.39 10.16 -7.10
CA ASN A 63 -2.34 9.07 -7.28
C ASN A 63 -2.62 8.77 -8.76
N ARG A 64 -2.77 9.80 -9.59
CA ARG A 64 -2.99 9.63 -11.03
C ARG A 64 -1.78 8.97 -11.68
N ARG A 65 -0.56 9.43 -11.38
CA ARG A 65 0.68 8.82 -11.89
C ARG A 65 0.81 7.34 -11.49
N PHE A 66 0.58 7.04 -10.21
CA PHE A 66 0.59 5.66 -9.70
C PHE A 66 -0.42 4.78 -10.45
N ARG A 67 -1.70 5.19 -10.49
CA ARG A 67 -2.77 4.43 -11.15
C ARG A 67 -2.53 4.26 -12.64
N THR A 68 -2.04 5.29 -13.33
CA THR A 68 -1.72 5.18 -14.76
C THR A 68 -0.63 4.14 -15.02
N LEU A 69 0.42 4.10 -14.20
CA LEU A 69 1.48 3.09 -14.31
C LEU A 69 0.95 1.67 -13.99
N GLU A 70 0.13 1.54 -12.96
CA GLU A 70 -0.51 0.29 -12.60
C GLU A 70 -1.41 -0.25 -13.73
N MET A 71 -2.26 0.62 -14.29
CA MET A 71 -3.13 0.28 -15.42
C MET A 71 -2.33 -0.11 -16.66
N ALA A 72 -1.24 0.61 -16.97
CA ALA A 72 -0.36 0.26 -18.07
C ALA A 72 0.26 -1.13 -17.88
N ASN A 73 0.77 -1.43 -16.69
CA ASN A 73 1.34 -2.74 -16.36
C ASN A 73 0.30 -3.87 -16.45
N ALA A 74 -0.90 -3.66 -15.88
CA ALA A 74 -2.00 -4.61 -15.93
C ALA A 74 -2.51 -4.83 -17.37
N SER A 75 -2.43 -3.81 -18.23
CA SER A 75 -2.80 -3.90 -19.63
C SER A 75 -1.78 -4.73 -20.41
N LEU A 76 -0.48 -4.49 -20.20
CA LEU A 76 0.61 -5.29 -20.79
C LEU A 76 0.49 -6.77 -20.40
N GLY A 77 0.25 -7.06 -19.12
CA GLY A 77 0.04 -8.44 -18.66
C GLY A 77 -1.17 -9.11 -19.33
N ARG A 78 -2.25 -8.36 -19.56
CA ARG A 78 -3.47 -8.85 -20.21
C ARG A 78 -3.34 -9.03 -21.72
N THR A 79 -2.52 -8.23 -22.39
CA THR A 79 -2.31 -8.30 -23.86
C THR A 79 -1.19 -9.25 -24.27
N THR A 80 -0.30 -9.63 -23.34
CA THR A 80 0.84 -10.52 -23.64
C THR A 80 0.41 -11.89 -24.20
N PRO A 81 -0.53 -12.65 -23.58
CA PRO A 81 -0.93 -13.96 -24.12
C PRO A 81 -1.53 -13.93 -25.54
N PRO A 82 -2.49 -13.05 -25.89
CA PRO A 82 -3.00 -12.99 -27.26
C PRO A 82 -1.97 -12.50 -28.28
N LEU A 83 -1.05 -11.60 -27.90
CA LEU A 83 0.06 -11.21 -28.77
C LEU A 83 1.03 -12.37 -29.04
N ALA A 84 1.31 -13.19 -28.02
CA ALA A 84 2.12 -14.40 -28.17
C ALA A 84 1.44 -15.42 -29.08
N ALA A 85 0.12 -15.60 -28.95
CA ALA A 85 -0.66 -16.44 -29.86
C ALA A 85 -0.58 -15.93 -31.30
N MET A 86 -0.78 -14.63 -31.52
CA MET A 86 -0.67 -14.01 -32.84
C MET A 86 0.73 -14.19 -33.45
N ALA A 87 1.79 -13.95 -32.68
CA ALA A 87 3.16 -14.16 -33.15
C ALA A 87 3.45 -15.62 -33.51
N THR A 88 2.90 -16.58 -32.75
CA THR A 88 3.03 -18.02 -33.01
C THR A 88 2.36 -18.40 -34.34
N PHE A 89 1.15 -17.90 -34.59
CA PHE A 89 0.47 -18.18 -35.87
C PHE A 89 1.14 -17.48 -37.05
N VAL A 90 1.57 -16.22 -36.89
CA VAL A 90 2.30 -15.49 -37.95
C VAL A 90 3.60 -16.21 -38.33
N THR A 91 4.38 -16.66 -37.33
CA THR A 91 5.61 -17.42 -37.60
C THR A 91 5.31 -18.76 -38.28
N MET A 92 4.26 -19.46 -37.86
CA MET A 92 3.83 -20.70 -38.51
C MET A 92 3.42 -20.49 -39.99
N ALA A 93 2.82 -19.34 -40.31
CA ALA A 93 2.47 -18.95 -41.69
C ALA A 93 3.73 -18.76 -42.53
N LEU A 94 4.71 -18.01 -42.01
CA LEU A 94 5.95 -17.69 -42.70
C LEU A 94 6.82 -18.93 -42.96
N LEU A 95 6.75 -19.93 -42.08
CA LEU A 95 7.44 -21.21 -42.24
C LEU A 95 6.73 -22.18 -43.21
N GLY A 96 5.58 -21.78 -43.77
CA GLY A 96 4.81 -22.62 -44.70
C GLY A 96 4.23 -23.88 -44.05
N ARG A 97 4.05 -23.88 -42.71
CA ARG A 97 3.47 -25.03 -42.02
C ARG A 97 1.95 -25.07 -42.24
N PRO A 98 1.36 -26.25 -42.48
CA PRO A 98 -0.08 -26.38 -42.66
C PRO A 98 -0.80 -25.94 -41.37
N MET A 99 -1.69 -24.96 -41.49
CA MET A 99 -2.53 -24.49 -40.40
C MET A 99 -3.86 -25.24 -40.41
N GLU A 100 -3.87 -26.43 -39.83
CA GLU A 100 -5.12 -27.15 -39.67
C GLU A 100 -6.04 -26.40 -38.69
N PRO A 101 -7.31 -26.10 -39.05
CA PRO A 101 -8.21 -25.33 -38.20
C PRO A 101 -8.32 -25.91 -36.78
N ALA A 102 -8.38 -27.24 -36.65
CA ALA A 102 -8.45 -27.92 -35.36
C ALA A 102 -7.26 -27.59 -34.44
N ALA A 103 -6.04 -27.54 -34.98
CA ALA A 103 -4.84 -27.21 -34.23
C ALA A 103 -4.80 -25.72 -33.85
N VAL A 104 -5.23 -24.82 -34.75
CA VAL A 104 -5.30 -23.37 -34.48
C VAL A 104 -6.30 -23.05 -33.37
N PHE A 105 -7.51 -23.59 -33.45
CA PHE A 105 -8.53 -23.38 -32.41
C PHE A 105 -8.11 -23.96 -31.06
N SER A 106 -7.48 -25.15 -31.05
CA SER A 106 -6.98 -25.77 -29.82
C SER A 106 -5.88 -24.93 -29.16
N ALA A 107 -4.91 -24.45 -29.94
CA ALA A 107 -3.83 -23.59 -29.45
C ALA A 107 -4.37 -22.24 -28.93
N LEU A 108 -5.34 -21.64 -29.63
CA LEU A 108 -5.98 -20.40 -29.19
C LEU A 108 -6.69 -20.57 -27.83
N SER A 109 -7.45 -21.66 -27.65
CA SER A 109 -8.09 -21.97 -26.36
C SER A 109 -7.07 -22.17 -25.24
N LEU A 110 -5.93 -22.79 -25.53
CA LEU A 110 -4.83 -22.93 -24.57
C LEU A 110 -4.30 -21.55 -24.14
N PHE A 111 -4.00 -20.65 -25.08
CA PHE A 111 -3.52 -19.30 -24.78
C PHE A 111 -4.53 -18.48 -23.97
N MET A 112 -5.83 -18.62 -24.26
CA MET A 112 -6.89 -17.94 -23.51
C MET A 112 -6.98 -18.45 -22.07
N THR A 113 -6.85 -19.76 -21.86
CA THR A 113 -6.89 -20.37 -20.53
C THR A 113 -5.65 -20.02 -19.71
N LEU A 114 -4.48 -19.88 -20.36
CA LEU A 114 -3.21 -19.54 -19.71
C LEU A 114 -3.19 -18.13 -19.12
N ARG A 115 -4.09 -17.23 -19.58
CA ARG A 115 -4.15 -15.84 -19.13
C ARG A 115 -4.42 -15.70 -17.63
N LEU A 116 -5.32 -16.52 -17.09
CA LEU A 116 -5.71 -16.48 -15.68
C LEU A 116 -4.55 -16.89 -14.74
N PRO A 117 -3.91 -18.06 -14.90
CA PRO A 117 -2.79 -18.46 -14.05
C PRO A 117 -1.58 -17.53 -14.20
N LEU A 118 -1.31 -16.99 -15.39
CA LEU A 118 -0.23 -16.01 -15.59
C LEU A 118 -0.46 -14.69 -14.84
N GLY A 119 -1.72 -14.33 -14.55
CA GLY A 119 -2.06 -13.18 -13.72
C GLY A 119 -1.95 -13.47 -12.22
N ILE A 120 -2.51 -14.60 -11.78
CA ILE A 120 -2.66 -14.93 -10.35
C ILE A 120 -1.33 -15.37 -9.72
N VAL A 121 -0.47 -16.08 -10.46
CA VAL A 121 0.78 -16.60 -9.90
C VAL A 121 1.71 -15.48 -9.40
N PRO A 122 2.01 -14.42 -10.18
CA PRO A 122 2.80 -13.29 -9.69
C PRO A 122 2.18 -12.56 -8.49
N GLU A 123 0.86 -12.37 -8.52
CA GLU A 123 0.12 -11.71 -7.43
C GLU A 123 0.23 -12.51 -6.13
N SER A 124 0.14 -13.84 -6.22
CA SER A 124 0.27 -14.75 -5.08
C SER A 124 1.63 -14.60 -4.39
N PHE A 125 2.72 -14.40 -5.14
CA PHE A 125 4.05 -14.13 -4.54
C PHE A 125 4.11 -12.81 -3.77
N VAL A 126 3.42 -11.77 -4.24
CA VAL A 126 3.33 -10.48 -3.54
C VAL A 126 2.54 -10.65 -2.24
N VAL A 127 1.39 -11.33 -2.29
CA VAL A 127 0.57 -11.62 -1.11
C VAL A 127 1.34 -12.46 -0.10
N MET A 128 2.09 -13.48 -0.55
CA MET A 128 2.93 -14.31 0.32
C MET A 128 4.00 -13.48 1.07
N GLN A 129 4.65 -12.54 0.38
CA GLN A 129 5.61 -11.63 1.01
C GLN A 129 4.94 -10.73 2.05
N SER A 130 3.78 -10.16 1.73
CA SER A 130 3.00 -9.33 2.65
C SER A 130 2.55 -10.12 3.88
N LEU A 131 2.07 -11.35 3.68
CA LEU A 131 1.68 -12.27 4.75
C LEU A 131 2.85 -12.58 5.67
N ARG A 132 4.02 -12.90 5.11
CA ARG A 132 5.24 -13.15 5.90
C ARG A 132 5.62 -11.95 6.77
N LEU A 133 5.63 -10.74 6.21
CA LEU A 133 5.94 -9.52 6.96
C LEU A 133 4.89 -9.24 8.05
N SER A 134 3.62 -9.53 7.77
CA SER A 134 2.52 -9.36 8.73
C SER A 134 2.64 -10.35 9.88
N LEU A 135 2.90 -11.63 9.59
CA LEU A 135 3.15 -12.66 10.60
C LEU A 135 4.36 -12.32 11.48
N GLN A 136 5.44 -11.80 10.91
CA GLN A 136 6.60 -11.33 11.68
C GLN A 136 6.27 -10.18 12.63
N ARG A 137 5.31 -9.31 12.28
CA ARG A 137 4.86 -8.23 13.18
C ARG A 137 3.99 -8.79 14.31
N ILE A 138 3.07 -9.71 13.99
CA ILE A 138 2.22 -10.39 14.97
C ILE A 138 3.09 -11.16 15.96
N GLN A 139 4.05 -11.96 15.47
CA GLN A 139 4.99 -12.70 16.30
C GLN A 139 5.75 -11.77 17.26
N ARG A 140 6.29 -10.65 16.74
CA ARG A 140 6.94 -9.65 17.59
C ARG A 140 6.02 -9.04 18.64
N SER A 141 4.74 -8.87 18.33
CA SER A 141 3.75 -8.36 19.29
C SER A 141 3.44 -9.37 20.39
N LEU A 142 3.28 -10.65 20.03
CA LEU A 142 3.01 -11.74 20.99
C LEU A 142 4.22 -12.05 21.87
N GLN A 143 5.43 -11.76 21.41
CA GLN A 143 6.68 -11.93 22.17
C GLN A 143 7.01 -10.74 23.09
N ARG A 144 6.17 -9.70 23.13
CA ARG A 144 6.40 -8.58 24.07
C ARG A 144 6.17 -9.05 25.50
N PRO A 145 6.98 -8.60 26.46
CA PRO A 145 6.73 -8.87 27.87
C PRO A 145 5.38 -8.27 28.27
N ASP A 146 4.59 -9.05 28.99
CA ASP A 146 3.32 -8.57 29.56
C ASP A 146 3.59 -7.43 30.55
N ALA A 147 2.65 -6.48 30.62
CA ALA A 147 2.71 -5.45 31.64
C ALA A 147 2.64 -6.12 33.02
N PRO A 148 3.43 -5.65 34.01
CA PRO A 148 3.39 -6.21 35.34
C PRO A 148 1.96 -6.12 35.89
N ARG A 149 1.45 -7.25 36.38
CA ARG A 149 0.14 -7.31 37.02
C ARG A 149 0.24 -6.55 38.35
N VAL A 150 -0.48 -5.45 38.46
CA VAL A 150 -0.61 -4.72 39.72
C VAL A 150 -1.63 -5.46 40.59
N GLU A 151 -1.18 -5.99 41.72
CA GLU A 151 -2.07 -6.60 42.71
C GLU A 151 -2.84 -5.51 43.46
N PRO A 152 -4.11 -5.76 43.86
CA PRO A 152 -4.84 -4.82 44.68
C PRO A 152 -4.13 -4.62 46.03
N PRO A 153 -4.13 -3.42 46.61
CA PRO A 153 -3.57 -3.20 47.93
C PRO A 153 -4.30 -4.04 48.99
N ASP A 154 -3.54 -4.61 49.93
CA ASP A 154 -4.05 -5.48 51.00
C ASP A 154 -5.02 -4.77 51.97
N ASP A 155 -5.02 -3.43 51.98
CA ASP A 155 -5.71 -2.61 52.96
C ASP A 155 -6.94 -1.91 52.34
N PRO A 156 -8.18 -2.32 52.68
CA PRO A 156 -9.39 -1.87 51.99
C PRO A 156 -9.74 -0.38 52.21
N GLY A 157 -9.06 0.31 53.14
CA GLY A 157 -9.20 1.75 53.37
C GLY A 157 -8.19 2.63 52.62
N LEU A 158 -7.22 2.04 51.93
CA LEU A 158 -6.12 2.77 51.31
C LEU A 158 -6.42 3.04 49.82
N ALA A 159 -6.69 4.30 49.45
CA ALA A 159 -7.03 4.65 48.07
C ALA A 159 -5.82 4.67 47.12
N ALA A 160 -4.68 5.22 47.55
CA ALA A 160 -3.39 5.16 46.84
C ALA A 160 -2.24 5.60 47.78
N ARG A 161 -1.08 4.96 47.67
CA ARG A 161 0.16 5.38 48.37
C ARG A 161 1.36 5.18 47.44
N LEU A 162 2.10 6.25 47.17
CA LEU A 162 3.43 6.20 46.54
C LEU A 162 4.48 6.53 47.60
N SER A 163 5.55 5.76 47.70
CA SER A 163 6.68 6.05 48.59
C SER A 163 8.00 5.71 47.91
N GLY A 164 8.88 6.71 47.77
CA GLY A 164 10.23 6.53 47.20
C GLY A 164 10.23 5.93 45.79
N ALA A 165 9.29 6.32 44.94
CA ALA A 165 9.19 5.80 43.59
C ALA A 165 10.05 6.62 42.62
N ASP A 166 10.98 5.94 41.95
CA ASP A 166 11.73 6.48 40.80
C ASP A 166 11.01 6.06 39.51
N LEU A 167 10.47 7.02 38.76
CA LEU A 167 9.69 6.72 37.56
C LEU A 167 10.47 7.10 36.30
N ALA A 168 10.53 6.19 35.34
CA ALA A 168 11.17 6.41 34.05
C ALA A 168 10.31 5.84 32.91
N TRP A 169 10.20 6.58 31.80
CA TRP A 169 9.38 6.21 30.64
C TRP A 169 9.99 5.10 29.78
N GLY A 170 11.25 4.72 30.01
CA GLY A 170 11.92 3.66 29.27
C GLY A 170 13.29 3.30 29.84
N PRO A 171 13.89 2.18 29.38
CA PRO A 171 15.22 1.76 29.81
C PRO A 171 16.25 2.82 29.40
N GLY A 172 16.84 3.50 30.39
CA GLY A 172 17.86 4.54 30.20
C GLY A 172 17.36 5.99 30.21
N ALA A 173 16.06 6.24 30.46
CA ALA A 173 15.58 7.59 30.72
C ALA A 173 15.95 8.01 32.16
N PRO A 174 16.33 9.28 32.41
CA PRO A 174 16.59 9.76 33.76
C PRO A 174 15.34 9.58 34.62
N ALA A 175 15.53 9.06 35.83
CA ALA A 175 14.45 8.93 36.82
C ALA A 175 13.94 10.31 37.23
N VAL A 176 12.62 10.45 37.31
CA VAL A 176 11.90 11.61 37.85
C VAL A 176 11.31 11.25 39.21
#